data_AF-U9U5I2-F1
#
_entry.id   AF-U9U5I2-F1
#
_cell.length_a   1.000
_cell.length_b   1.000
_cell.length_c   1.000
_cell.angle_alpha   90.00
_cell.angle_beta   90.00
_cell.angle_gamma   90.00
#
_symmetry.space_group_name_H-M   'P 1'
#
loop_
_entity.id
_entity.type
_entity.pdbx_description
1 polymer ?
#
loop_
_entity_poly.entity_id
_entity_poly.type
_entity_poly.pdbx_seq_one_letter_code
_entity_poly.pdbx_strand_id
1 'polypeptide(L)'
;MDVKAFTVITDLELELCRCRIWIEDSNGYRIAGDSEYHDCSEHSYTGDEHETINFPDQTYTVHAKVQGSFEKQKVRGSFNENTCYGIYGTVDDWTFEQRSC
;
A
#
# COMPACT_ATOMS: atom_id res chain seq x y z
N MET A 1 23.82 13.37 7.90
CA MET A 1 23.09 12.50 8.83
C MET A 1 22.17 11.66 7.97
N ASP A 2 22.40 10.35 7.89
CA ASP A 2 21.45 9.44 7.25
C ASP A 2 20.20 9.39 8.11
N VAL A 3 19.08 9.87 7.58
CA VAL A 3 17.77 9.61 8.17
C VAL A 3 17.48 8.16 7.86
N LYS A 4 17.43 7.31 8.89
CA LYS A 4 16.96 5.95 8.67
C LYS A 4 15.49 6.00 8.25
N ALA A 5 15.19 5.30 7.16
CA ALA A 5 13.83 5.17 6.64
C ALA A 5 13.51 3.70 6.37
N PHE A 6 12.27 3.32 6.67
CA PHE A 6 11.68 2.10 6.15
C PHE A 6 11.04 2.35 4.79
N THR A 7 10.99 1.29 4.01
CA THR A 7 10.37 1.27 2.69
C THR A 7 9.27 0.22 2.65
N VAL A 8 8.13 0.61 2.10
CA VAL A 8 7.06 -0.31 1.70
C VAL A 8 6.98 -0.32 0.19
N ILE A 9 7.05 -1.51 -0.40
CA ILE A 9 6.87 -1.73 -1.84
C ILE A 9 5.57 -2.51 -2.04
N THR A 10 4.71 -2.10 -2.95
CA THR A 10 3.48 -2.83 -3.28
C THR A 10 3.34 -3.04 -4.77
N ASP A 11 3.24 -4.30 -5.21
CA ASP A 11 2.91 -4.66 -6.59
C ASP A 11 1.43 -4.31 -6.87
N LEU A 12 1.18 -3.58 -7.95
CA LEU A 12 -0.14 -3.06 -8.34
C LEU A 12 -0.73 -3.89 -9.48
N GLU A 13 -1.63 -4.80 -9.15
CA GLU A 13 -2.12 -5.87 -10.04
C GLU A 13 -3.68 -5.92 -10.05
N LEU A 14 -4.36 -4.79 -9.86
CA LEU A 14 -5.84 -4.75 -9.90
C LEU A 14 -6.39 -4.71 -11.33
N GLU A 15 -7.62 -5.16 -11.55
CA GLU A 15 -8.27 -5.08 -12.86
C GLU A 15 -9.07 -3.77 -13.00
N LEU A 16 -8.51 -2.79 -13.71
CA LEU A 16 -9.15 -1.50 -14.03
C LEU A 16 -9.70 -0.73 -12.81
N CYS A 17 -9.02 -0.85 -11.67
CA CYS A 17 -9.45 -0.27 -10.40
C CYS A 17 -8.45 0.76 -9.87
N ARG A 18 -8.98 1.73 -9.12
CA ARG A 18 -8.18 2.69 -8.36
C ARG A 18 -8.06 2.24 -6.93
N CYS A 19 -6.90 2.41 -6.33
CA CYS A 19 -6.67 2.10 -4.93
C CYS A 19 -5.94 3.24 -4.22
N ARG A 20 -5.82 3.11 -2.91
CA ARG A 20 -5.05 4.00 -2.05
C ARG A 20 -4.33 3.16 -1.02
N ILE A 21 -3.03 3.36 -0.89
CA ILE A 21 -2.16 2.70 0.08
C ILE A 21 -1.53 3.76 0.98
N TRP A 22 -1.57 3.55 2.29
CA TRP A 22 -0.99 4.49 3.23
C TRP A 22 -0.43 3.83 4.47
N ILE A 23 0.44 4.58 5.14
CA ILE A 23 1.17 4.12 6.32
C ILE A 23 0.67 4.91 7.53
N GLU A 24 0.32 4.19 8.59
CA GLU A 24 0.00 4.76 9.90
C GLU A 24 1.08 4.38 10.93
N ASP A 25 1.37 5.29 11.85
CA ASP A 25 2.21 5.02 13.01
C ASP A 25 1.45 4.18 14.06
N SER A 26 2.14 3.79 15.14
CA SER A 26 1.52 3.05 16.25
C SER A 26 0.36 3.77 16.97
N ASN A 27 0.19 5.07 16.74
CA ASN A 27 -0.89 5.88 17.30
C ASN A 27 -2.09 6.02 16.36
N GLY A 28 -2.02 5.44 15.15
CA GLY A 28 -3.05 5.57 14.11
C GLY A 28 -2.97 6.89 13.34
N TYR A 29 -1.85 7.62 13.42
CA TYR A 29 -1.63 8.80 12.60
C TYR A 29 -1.01 8.40 11.27
N ARG A 30 -1.60 8.89 10.18
CA ARG A 30 -1.03 8.70 8.85
C ARG A 30 0.28 9.48 8.72
N ILE A 31 1.35 8.77 8.35
CA ILE A 31 2.71 9.30 8.24
C ILE A 31 3.24 9.31 6.80
N ALA A 32 2.69 8.48 5.90
CA ALA A 32 3.10 8.43 4.50
C ALA A 32 2.04 7.77 3.58
N GLY A 33 2.37 7.67 2.28
CA GLY A 33 1.54 7.08 1.22
C GLY A 33 0.48 8.03 0.67
N ASP A 34 -0.48 7.48 -0.06
CA ASP A 34 -1.50 8.19 -0.81
C ASP A 34 -2.46 9.01 0.02
N SER A 35 -2.75 10.23 -0.42
CA SER A 35 -3.88 11.03 0.10
C SER A 35 -5.19 10.77 -0.62
N GLU A 36 -5.12 10.45 -1.90
CA GLU A 36 -6.26 10.25 -2.79
C GLU A 36 -6.10 8.91 -3.50
N TYR A 37 -7.19 8.38 -4.05
CA TYR A 37 -7.12 7.16 -4.85
C TYR A 37 -6.38 7.42 -6.17
N HIS A 38 -5.45 6.55 -6.54
CA HIS A 38 -4.76 6.55 -7.84
C HIS A 38 -5.02 5.26 -8.59
N ASP A 39 -4.58 5.21 -9.85
CA ASP A 39 -4.69 4.00 -10.67
C ASP A 39 -3.74 2.92 -10.15
N CYS A 40 -4.29 1.75 -9.84
CA CYS A 40 -3.55 0.61 -9.32
C CYS A 40 -3.71 -0.62 -10.22
N SER A 41 -4.15 -0.41 -11.46
CA SER A 41 -4.38 -1.52 -12.35
C SER A 41 -3.09 -2.14 -12.87
N GLU A 42 -3.09 -3.46 -13.06
CA GLU A 42 -2.08 -4.15 -13.85
C GLU A 42 -1.98 -3.47 -15.22
N HIS A 43 -0.76 -3.11 -15.64
CA HIS A 43 -0.52 -2.32 -16.86
C HIS A 43 -1.16 -0.92 -16.82
N SER A 44 -1.04 -0.23 -15.68
CA SER A 44 -1.32 1.21 -15.63
C SER A 44 -0.61 1.90 -16.80
N TYR A 45 -1.33 2.75 -17.55
CA TYR A 45 -0.75 3.46 -18.70
C TYR A 45 0.42 4.38 -18.30
N THR A 46 0.63 4.57 -17.00
CA THR A 46 1.72 5.32 -16.38
C THR A 46 3.02 4.52 -16.21
N GLY A 47 2.99 3.19 -16.35
CA GLY A 47 4.19 2.33 -16.36
C GLY A 47 4.74 1.93 -14.99
N ASP A 48 4.12 2.35 -13.90
CA ASP A 48 4.50 1.95 -12.56
C ASP A 48 3.68 0.71 -12.15
N GLU A 49 4.33 -0.44 -12.19
CA GLU A 49 3.80 -1.74 -11.70
C GLU A 49 3.90 -1.87 -10.18
N HIS A 50 4.59 -0.92 -9.51
CA HIS A 50 4.87 -0.96 -8.09
C HIS A 50 4.73 0.43 -7.47
N GLU A 51 4.15 0.51 -6.27
CA GLU A 51 4.19 1.70 -5.43
C GLU A 51 5.31 1.58 -4.39
N THR A 52 6.16 2.60 -4.26
CA THR A 52 7.22 2.65 -3.25
C THR A 52 7.01 3.82 -2.29
N ILE A 53 6.78 3.52 -1.02
CA ILE A 53 6.54 4.51 0.03
C ILE A 53 7.72 4.49 1.02
N ASN A 54 8.42 5.62 1.16
CA ASN A 54 9.51 5.80 2.11
C ASN A 54 9.08 6.68 3.29
N PHE A 55 9.42 6.29 4.51
CA PHE A 55 9.03 7.01 5.73
C PHE A 55 10.02 6.75 6.88
N PRO A 56 10.06 7.60 7.93
CA PRO A 56 11.00 7.44 9.04
C PRO A 56 10.86 6.10 9.76
N ASP A 57 11.98 5.52 10.19
CA ASP A 57 12.01 4.28 10.99
C ASP A 57 11.14 4.40 12.25
N GLN A 58 10.03 3.69 12.26
CA GLN A 58 9.17 3.54 13.43
C GLN A 58 8.27 2.32 13.25
N THR A 59 7.60 1.90 14.32
CA THR A 59 6.57 0.87 14.20
C THR A 59 5.39 1.40 13.41
N TYR A 60 4.96 0.64 12.39
CA TYR A 60 3.93 1.09 11.46
C TYR A 60 2.94 -0.02 11.08
N THR A 61 1.82 0.39 10.50
CA THR A 61 0.86 -0.48 9.79
C THR A 61 0.68 -0.01 8.36
N VAL A 62 0.43 -0.96 7.46
CA VAL A 62 0.12 -0.68 6.04
C VAL A 62 -1.36 -0.86 5.80
N HIS A 63 -1.97 0.14 5.18
CA HIS A 63 -3.39 0.20 4.94
C HIS A 63 -3.63 0.29 3.44
N ALA A 64 -4.58 -0.49 2.95
CA ALA A 64 -5.00 -0.46 1.55
C ALA A 64 -6.52 -0.37 1.45
N LYS A 65 -7.01 0.35 0.45
CA LYS A 65 -8.43 0.41 0.10
C LYS A 65 -8.62 0.59 -1.39
N VAL A 66 -9.51 -0.21 -1.98
CA VAL A 66 -9.94 -0.07 -3.38
C VAL A 66 -11.15 0.86 -3.48
N GLN A 67 -11.10 1.80 -4.44
CA GLN A 67 -12.17 2.76 -4.71
C GLN A 67 -13.41 2.03 -5.26
N GLY A 68 -14.59 2.34 -4.73
CA GLY A 68 -15.85 1.70 -5.15
C GLY A 68 -16.12 0.34 -4.50
N SER A 69 -15.10 -0.32 -3.94
CA SER A 69 -15.24 -1.59 -3.22
C SER A 69 -16.10 -1.44 -1.97
N PHE A 70 -17.02 -2.38 -1.74
CA PHE A 70 -17.75 -2.49 -0.48
C PHE A 70 -16.99 -3.23 0.64
N GLU A 71 -15.86 -3.88 0.33
CA GLU A 71 -15.01 -4.51 1.35
C GLU A 71 -14.46 -3.47 2.33
N LYS A 72 -14.17 -3.87 3.57
CA LYS A 72 -13.46 -2.97 4.50
C LYS A 72 -12.02 -2.76 4.03
N GLN A 73 -11.39 -1.65 4.43
CA GLN A 73 -9.95 -1.47 4.22
C GLN A 73 -9.17 -2.65 4.82
N LYS A 74 -8.08 -3.04 4.17
CA LYS A 74 -7.21 -4.12 4.67
C LYS A 74 -6.00 -3.49 5.35
N VAL A 75 -5.69 -3.98 6.54
CA VAL A 75 -4.59 -3.49 7.38
C VAL A 75 -3.61 -4.62 7.62
N ARG A 76 -2.31 -4.33 7.55
CA ARG A 76 -1.21 -5.27 7.79
C ARG A 76 -0.25 -4.68 8.82
N GLY A 77 0.31 -5.54 9.66
CA GLY A 77 1.28 -5.18 10.69
C GLY A 77 0.78 -5.48 12.10
N SER A 78 1.40 -4.89 13.13
CA SER A 78 2.49 -3.89 13.05
C SER A 78 3.85 -4.44 12.57
N PHE A 79 4.67 -3.58 11.98
CA PHE A 79 6.01 -3.90 11.47
C PHE A 79 7.09 -2.94 11.98
N ASN A 80 8.35 -3.35 11.89
CA ASN A 80 9.53 -2.57 12.26
C ASN A 80 10.70 -2.83 11.29
N GLU A 81 10.39 -3.12 10.03
CA GLU A 81 11.32 -3.46 8.96
C GLU A 81 10.74 -3.06 7.60
N ASN A 82 11.51 -3.18 6.52
CA ASN A 82 10.99 -3.01 5.16
C ASN A 82 10.00 -4.15 4.83
N THR A 83 8.91 -3.84 4.14
CA THR A 83 7.91 -4.86 3.77
C THR A 83 7.48 -4.72 2.31
N CYS A 84 7.14 -5.86 1.70
CA CYS A 84 6.63 -5.94 0.34
C CYS A 84 5.23 -6.55 0.33
N TYR A 85 4.38 -6.10 -0.60
CA TYR A 85 3.00 -6.56 -0.75
C TYR A 85 2.63 -6.73 -2.21
N GLY A 86 1.54 -7.45 -2.44
CA GLY A 86 0.79 -7.37 -3.68
C GLY A 86 -0.66 -6.96 -3.40
N ILE A 87 -1.22 -6.09 -4.24
CA ILE A 87 -2.65 -5.82 -4.31
C ILE A 87 -3.18 -6.25 -5.67
N TYR A 88 -4.11 -7.22 -5.69
CA TYR A 88 -4.61 -7.83 -6.93
C TYR A 88 -6.08 -8.22 -6.83
N GLY A 89 -6.72 -8.45 -7.98
CA GLY A 89 -8.13 -8.79 -8.11
C GLY A 89 -8.97 -7.66 -8.70
N THR A 90 -10.24 -7.58 -8.31
CA THR A 90 -11.24 -6.66 -8.89
C THR A 90 -11.84 -5.73 -7.82
N VAL A 91 -12.71 -4.80 -8.21
CA VAL A 91 -13.32 -3.84 -7.28
C VAL A 91 -14.06 -4.51 -6.12
N ASP A 92 -14.77 -5.61 -6.37
CA ASP A 92 -15.63 -6.27 -5.39
C ASP A 92 -15.00 -7.51 -4.74
N ASP A 93 -13.86 -7.97 -5.26
CA ASP A 93 -13.10 -9.09 -4.74
C ASP A 93 -11.61 -8.85 -4.99
N TRP A 94 -10.94 -8.27 -3.98
CA TRP A 94 -9.51 -7.94 -4.05
C TRP A 94 -8.74 -8.54 -2.89
N THR A 95 -7.46 -8.77 -3.07
CA THR A 95 -6.55 -9.24 -2.02
C THR A 95 -5.44 -8.24 -1.79
N PHE A 96 -5.01 -8.13 -0.53
CA PHE A 96 -3.83 -7.38 -0.14
C PHE A 96 -3.01 -8.25 0.79
N GLU A 97 -1.89 -8.76 0.34
CA GLU A 97 -1.10 -9.73 1.09
C GLU A 97 0.38 -9.38 1.11
N GLN A 98 1.05 -9.79 2.18
CA GLN A 98 2.49 -9.60 2.33
C GLN A 98 3.22 -10.64 1.48
N ARG A 99 4.20 -10.17 0.70
CA ARG A 99 5.07 -11.00 -0.14
C ARG A 99 6.52 -10.91 0.34
N SER A 100 7.36 -11.81 -0.13
CA SER A 100 8.81 -11.67 0.04
C SER A 100 9.32 -10.52 -0.83
N CYS A 101 10.03 -9.59 -0.19
CA CYS A 101 11.07 -8.83 -0.87
C CYS A 101 12.25 -9.78 -1.21
#